data_AF-A0A7C4X0C1-F1
#
_entry.id   AF-A0A7C4X0C1-F1
#
_cell.length_a   1.000
_cell.length_b   1.000
_cell.length_c   1.000
_cell.angle_alpha   90.00
_cell.angle_beta   90.00
_cell.angle_gamma   90.00
#
_symmetry.space_group_name_H-M   'P 1'
#
loop_
_entity.id
_entity.type
_entity.pdbx_description
1 polymer ?
#
loop_
_entity_poly.entity_id
_entity_poly.type
_entity_poly.pdbx_seq_one_letter_code
_entity_poly.pdbx_strand_id
1 'polypeptide(L)'
;MKTFIGIILFQGLWFTILSGQVNDWENPELTGINNEPPHVLVHPYMNIPSALKGDFAASPYYLSLNGSWKFFWVSSPSKCPADFYNPDYDDSQWKDIAVPGNWQFQGYDVPVYVNIRYPFQANPPRIPDEYNPVGSYRKKVLIPKGWASREVFFHAGAINSMMYLWVNGQFVGMAKG
;
A
#
# COMPACT_ATOMS: atom_id res chain seq x y z
N MET A 1 47.63 58.58 14.86
CA MET A 1 47.03 58.35 13.53
C MET A 1 46.34 56.99 13.57
N LYS A 2 45.09 56.90 13.14
CA LYS A 2 44.10 55.87 13.53
C LYS A 2 44.35 54.50 12.88
N THR A 3 44.38 53.44 13.68
CA THR A 3 44.44 52.04 13.24
C THR A 3 43.05 51.60 12.77
N PHE A 4 42.91 51.17 11.51
CA PHE A 4 41.67 50.58 10.99
C PHE A 4 41.78 49.04 11.02
N ILE A 5 40.89 48.40 11.76
CA ILE A 5 40.68 46.95 11.73
C ILE A 5 39.45 46.72 10.84
N GLY A 6 39.66 46.18 9.64
CA GLY A 6 38.58 45.79 8.74
C GLY A 6 38.04 44.40 9.11
N ILE A 7 36.81 44.32 9.60
CA ILE A 7 36.10 43.06 9.78
C ILE A 7 35.31 42.79 8.51
N ILE A 8 35.68 41.73 7.78
CA ILE A 8 34.91 41.22 6.64
C ILE A 8 33.89 40.21 7.20
N LEU A 9 32.62 40.61 7.24
CA LEU A 9 31.51 39.72 7.56
C LEU A 9 31.04 39.04 6.27
N PHE A 10 31.44 37.77 6.10
CA PHE A 10 30.90 36.91 5.05
C PHE A 10 29.52 36.41 5.51
N GLN A 11 28.45 37.06 5.05
CA GLN A 11 27.10 36.51 5.25
C GLN A 11 26.87 35.41 4.20
N GLY A 12 27.09 34.17 4.61
CA GLY A 12 26.67 33.01 3.83
C GLY A 12 25.14 32.97 3.75
N LEU A 13 24.60 33.14 2.54
CA LEU A 13 23.21 32.85 2.22
C LEU A 13 23.01 31.33 2.31
N TRP A 14 22.49 30.86 3.44
CA TRP A 14 21.99 29.49 3.56
C TRP A 14 20.65 29.42 2.81
N PHE A 15 20.68 28.98 1.56
CA PHE A 15 19.46 28.52 0.90
C PHE A 15 19.08 27.17 1.50
N THR A 16 18.18 27.17 2.48
CA THR A 16 17.46 25.97 2.86
C THR A 16 16.58 25.59 1.69
N ILE A 17 17.00 24.60 0.89
CA ILE A 17 16.11 23.98 -0.07
C ILE A 17 15.09 23.21 0.76
N LEU A 18 13.90 23.81 0.93
CA LEU A 18 12.71 23.08 1.35
C LEU A 18 12.36 22.13 0.20
N SER A 19 12.95 20.93 0.19
CA SER A 19 12.37 19.84 -0.59
C SER A 19 11.05 19.49 0.09
N GLY A 20 9.94 19.98 -0.44
CA GLY A 20 8.62 19.50 -0.03
C GLY A 20 8.61 17.97 -0.15
N GLN A 21 8.20 17.28 0.90
CA GLN A 21 8.14 15.83 0.93
C GLN A 21 7.29 15.36 -0.26
N VAL A 22 7.92 14.66 -1.20
CA VAL A 22 7.20 14.07 -2.34
C VAL A 22 6.43 12.89 -1.78
N ASN A 23 5.11 12.86 -2.02
CA ASN A 23 4.30 11.72 -1.62
C ASN A 23 4.83 10.45 -2.30
N ASP A 24 4.84 9.32 -1.59
CA ASP A 24 5.39 8.08 -2.13
C ASP A 24 4.69 7.69 -3.44
N TRP A 25 3.37 7.90 -3.57
CA TRP A 25 2.62 7.63 -4.80
C TRP A 25 3.01 8.54 -5.99
N GLU A 26 3.57 9.73 -5.74
CA GLU A 26 4.05 10.67 -6.77
C GLU A 26 5.55 10.51 -7.09
N ASN A 27 6.26 9.61 -6.42
CA ASN A 27 7.65 9.31 -6.73
C ASN A 27 7.77 8.13 -7.72
N PRO A 28 8.11 8.36 -9.00
CA PRO A 28 8.20 7.28 -9.99
C PRO A 28 9.38 6.32 -9.76
N GLU A 29 10.42 6.74 -9.04
CA GLU A 29 11.59 5.89 -8.74
C GLU A 29 11.28 4.90 -7.59
N LEU A 30 10.26 5.20 -6.78
CA LEU A 30 9.81 4.35 -5.69
C LEU A 30 8.65 3.46 -6.15
N THR A 31 8.96 2.23 -6.54
CA THR A 31 7.98 1.23 -7.01
C THR A 31 7.47 0.31 -5.90
N GLY A 32 8.24 0.14 -4.83
CA GLY A 32 7.84 -0.63 -3.65
C GLY A 32 8.83 -0.52 -2.50
N ILE A 33 8.39 -0.95 -1.32
CA ILE A 33 9.20 -1.01 -0.09
C ILE A 33 9.00 -2.39 0.53
N ASN A 34 10.10 -3.08 0.85
CA ASN A 34 10.12 -4.41 1.49
C ASN A 34 9.37 -5.52 0.72
N ASN A 35 9.30 -5.40 -0.60
CA ASN A 35 8.77 -6.46 -1.45
C ASN A 35 9.87 -7.51 -1.71
N GLU A 36 9.48 -8.78 -1.74
CA GLU A 36 10.36 -9.83 -2.24
C GLU A 36 10.72 -9.60 -3.72
N PRO A 37 11.95 -9.96 -4.15
CA PRO A 37 12.33 -9.87 -5.56
C PRO A 37 11.38 -10.67 -6.47
N PRO A 38 11.06 -10.21 -7.69
CA PRO A 38 10.24 -10.96 -8.62
C PRO A 38 10.82 -12.36 -8.89
N HIS A 39 9.99 -13.38 -8.76
CA HIS A 39 10.35 -14.78 -8.99
C HIS A 39 9.19 -15.58 -9.58
N VAL A 40 9.45 -16.78 -10.10
CA VAL A 40 8.39 -17.71 -10.51
C VAL A 40 7.53 -18.09 -9.31
N LEU A 41 6.22 -18.23 -9.48
CA LEU A 41 5.33 -18.59 -8.37
C LEU A 41 5.76 -19.93 -7.74
N VAL A 42 6.06 -19.91 -6.44
CA VAL A 42 6.42 -21.10 -5.67
C VAL A 42 5.37 -21.32 -4.59
N HIS A 43 4.61 -22.41 -4.70
CA HIS A 43 3.68 -22.82 -3.66
C HIS A 43 4.30 -23.93 -2.81
N PRO A 44 4.33 -23.77 -1.47
CA PRO A 44 4.76 -24.85 -0.59
C PRO A 44 3.70 -25.95 -0.57
N TYR A 45 4.11 -27.19 -0.82
CA TYR A 45 3.29 -28.39 -0.70
C TYR A 45 3.81 -29.27 0.44
N MET A 46 2.95 -30.12 1.02
CA MET A 46 3.35 -31.02 2.11
C MET A 46 4.32 -32.12 1.64
N ASN A 47 4.10 -32.64 0.43
CA ASN A 47 4.87 -33.77 -0.13
C ASN A 47 4.78 -33.81 -1.66
N ILE A 48 5.63 -34.65 -2.28
CA ILE A 48 5.71 -34.83 -3.74
C ILE A 48 4.34 -35.20 -4.35
N PRO A 49 3.56 -36.18 -3.82
CA PRO A 49 2.24 -36.48 -4.36
C PRO A 49 1.30 -35.26 -4.42
N SER A 50 1.24 -34.45 -3.35
CA SER A 50 0.42 -33.23 -3.34
C SER A 50 0.92 -32.18 -4.33
N ALA A 51 2.23 -32.06 -4.52
CA ALA A 51 2.81 -31.16 -5.51
C ALA A 51 2.48 -31.58 -6.95
N LEU A 52 2.52 -32.89 -7.24
CA LEU A 52 2.18 -33.44 -8.56
C LEU A 52 0.69 -33.26 -8.90
N LYS A 53 -0.21 -33.20 -7.89
CA LYS A 53 -1.62 -32.85 -8.11
C LYS A 53 -1.80 -31.38 -8.54
N GLY A 54 -0.89 -30.49 -8.13
CA GLY A 54 -0.90 -29.07 -8.51
C GLY A 54 -1.98 -28.21 -7.83
N ASP A 55 -2.67 -28.75 -6.83
CA ASP A 55 -3.74 -28.08 -6.10
C ASP A 55 -3.18 -27.34 -4.87
N PHE A 56 -2.58 -26.17 -5.10
CA PHE A 56 -1.93 -25.39 -4.03
C PHE A 56 -2.92 -24.92 -2.95
N ALA A 57 -4.18 -24.72 -3.31
CA ALA A 57 -5.21 -24.28 -2.39
C ALA A 57 -5.54 -25.33 -1.32
N ALA A 58 -5.28 -26.61 -1.62
CA ALA A 58 -5.39 -27.71 -0.66
C ALA A 58 -4.15 -27.87 0.23
N SER A 59 -3.08 -27.08 0.03
CA SER A 59 -1.88 -27.16 0.85
C SER A 59 -2.13 -26.67 2.28
N PRO A 60 -1.62 -27.36 3.32
CA PRO A 60 -1.69 -26.88 4.71
C PRO A 60 -0.84 -25.62 4.96
N TYR A 61 -0.03 -25.22 3.97
CA TYR A 61 0.84 -24.05 4.01
C TYR A 61 0.27 -22.88 3.19
N TYR A 62 -0.99 -22.99 2.77
CA TYR A 62 -1.73 -21.93 2.10
C TYR A 62 -2.92 -21.53 2.95
N LEU A 63 -3.12 -20.21 3.10
CA LEU A 63 -4.29 -19.64 3.75
C LEU A 63 -4.85 -18.54 2.85
N SER A 64 -6.02 -18.79 2.26
CA SER A 64 -6.71 -17.77 1.48
C SER A 64 -7.20 -16.65 2.39
N LEU A 65 -6.94 -15.40 2.00
CA LEU A 65 -7.50 -14.23 2.64
C LEU A 65 -8.72 -13.66 1.90
N ASN A 66 -9.16 -14.31 0.81
CA ASN A 66 -10.38 -13.95 0.10
C ASN A 66 -11.62 -14.01 1.01
N GLY A 67 -12.71 -13.41 0.55
CA GLY A 67 -13.98 -13.30 1.27
C GLY A 67 -14.22 -11.89 1.80
N SER A 68 -14.94 -11.79 2.92
CA SER A 68 -15.31 -10.50 3.50
C SER A 68 -14.12 -9.82 4.21
N TRP A 69 -14.01 -8.50 4.02
CA TRP A 69 -13.09 -7.58 4.69
C TRP A 69 -13.86 -6.35 5.15
N LYS A 70 -13.45 -5.75 6.27
CA LYS A 70 -13.91 -4.41 6.67
C LYS A 70 -13.35 -3.38 5.69
N PHE A 71 -14.19 -2.45 5.26
CA PHE A 71 -13.86 -1.50 4.21
C PHE A 71 -14.38 -0.10 4.49
N PHE A 72 -13.52 0.88 4.21
CA PHE A 72 -13.82 2.30 4.32
C PHE A 72 -13.28 3.04 3.10
N TRP A 73 -14.17 3.76 2.41
CA TRP A 73 -13.83 4.50 1.20
C TRP A 73 -13.84 6.00 1.47
N VAL A 74 -12.88 6.71 0.90
CA VAL A 74 -12.81 8.17 0.92
C VAL A 74 -12.41 8.71 -0.46
N SER A 75 -12.78 9.97 -0.73
CA SER A 75 -12.52 10.62 -2.02
C SER A 75 -11.07 11.11 -2.20
N SER A 76 -10.31 11.28 -1.12
CA SER A 76 -8.94 11.79 -1.16
C SER A 76 -8.10 11.20 -0.02
N PRO A 77 -6.76 11.10 -0.18
CA PRO A 77 -5.88 10.54 0.86
C PRO A 77 -5.93 11.31 2.18
N SER A 78 -6.13 12.63 2.12
CA SER A 78 -6.27 13.49 3.31
C SER A 78 -7.47 13.15 4.21
N LYS A 79 -8.44 12.39 3.70
CA LYS A 79 -9.64 11.97 4.43
C LYS A 79 -9.53 10.55 4.98
N CYS A 80 -8.43 9.84 4.70
CA CYS A 80 -8.25 8.49 5.19
C CYS A 80 -8.40 8.43 6.71
N PRO A 81 -9.03 7.37 7.24
CA PRO A 81 -9.15 7.19 8.69
C PRO A 81 -7.75 7.09 9.28
N ALA A 82 -7.38 8.08 10.09
CA ALA A 82 -6.10 8.10 10.76
C ALA A 82 -5.95 6.85 11.63
N ASP A 83 -4.75 6.28 11.63
CA ASP A 83 -4.36 5.18 12.51
C ASP A 83 -5.22 3.91 12.40
N PHE A 84 -5.96 3.76 11.30
CA PHE A 84 -6.80 2.60 11.03
C PHE A 84 -5.99 1.31 10.92
N TYR A 85 -4.67 1.34 10.85
CA TYR A 85 -3.82 0.16 10.87
C TYR A 85 -3.59 -0.41 12.28
N ASN A 86 -3.92 0.33 13.35
CA ASN A 86 -3.76 -0.11 14.72
C ASN A 86 -4.69 -1.29 15.07
N PRO A 87 -4.22 -2.31 15.82
CA PRO A 87 -5.05 -3.47 16.18
C PRO A 87 -6.31 -3.10 16.95
N ASP A 88 -6.22 -2.08 17.81
CA ASP A 88 -7.29 -1.64 18.71
C ASP A 88 -8.24 -0.61 18.08
N TYR A 89 -8.03 -0.25 16.80
CA TYR A 89 -8.93 0.66 16.09
C TYR A 89 -10.34 0.06 15.97
N ASP A 90 -11.35 0.83 16.36
CA ASP A 90 -12.76 0.44 16.25
C ASP A 90 -13.28 0.62 14.81
N ASP A 91 -13.41 -0.50 14.10
CA ASP A 91 -13.97 -0.59 12.77
C ASP A 91 -15.43 -1.10 12.77
N SER A 92 -16.12 -1.09 13.92
CA SER A 92 -17.49 -1.62 14.06
C SER A 92 -18.50 -0.94 13.12
N GLN A 93 -18.28 0.34 12.80
CA GLN A 93 -19.13 1.12 11.89
C GLN A 93 -18.75 0.93 10.41
N TRP A 94 -17.68 0.20 10.10
CA TRP A 94 -17.27 -0.03 8.73
C TRP A 94 -18.14 -1.09 8.06
N LYS A 95 -18.39 -0.87 6.78
CA LYS A 95 -19.08 -1.84 5.92
C LYS A 95 -18.12 -2.97 5.57
N ASP A 96 -18.70 -4.06 5.10
CA ASP A 96 -17.94 -5.17 4.54
C ASP A 96 -17.82 -5.03 3.02
N ILE A 97 -16.73 -5.56 2.44
CA ILE A 97 -16.50 -5.66 1.00
C ILE A 97 -16.02 -7.07 0.64
N ALA A 98 -16.39 -7.56 -0.53
CA ALA A 98 -15.87 -8.83 -1.05
C ALA A 98 -14.50 -8.63 -1.70
N VAL A 99 -13.56 -9.52 -1.35
CA VAL A 99 -12.22 -9.61 -1.93
C VAL A 99 -12.03 -11.00 -2.55
N PRO A 100 -11.59 -11.10 -3.82
CA PRO A 100 -11.25 -10.01 -4.73
C PRO A 100 -12.49 -9.30 -5.33
N GLY A 101 -12.30 -8.07 -5.80
CA GLY A 101 -13.31 -7.31 -6.53
C GLY A 101 -13.04 -5.82 -6.54
N ASN A 102 -13.35 -5.13 -7.65
CA ASN A 102 -13.22 -3.67 -7.71
C ASN A 102 -14.36 -3.01 -6.92
N TRP A 103 -14.05 -2.00 -6.10
CA TRP A 103 -15.06 -1.36 -5.24
C TRP A 103 -16.14 -0.62 -6.03
N GLN A 104 -15.83 -0.18 -7.27
CA GLN A 104 -16.78 0.45 -8.21
C GLN A 104 -18.00 -0.43 -8.50
N PHE A 105 -17.81 -1.75 -8.55
CA PHE A 105 -18.91 -2.71 -8.76
C PHE A 105 -19.54 -3.19 -7.45
N GLN A 106 -19.08 -2.66 -6.32
CA GLN A 106 -19.59 -2.98 -4.98
C GLN A 106 -20.27 -1.76 -4.32
N GLY A 107 -20.58 -0.72 -5.10
CA GLY A 107 -21.36 0.44 -4.67
C GLY A 107 -20.55 1.64 -4.16
N TYR A 108 -19.25 1.68 -4.43
CA TYR A 108 -18.37 2.80 -4.07
C TYR A 108 -17.83 3.47 -5.32
N ASP A 109 -17.86 4.80 -5.40
CA ASP A 109 -17.33 5.53 -6.57
C ASP A 109 -18.00 5.10 -7.91
N VAL A 110 -17.44 5.50 -9.04
CA VAL A 110 -17.93 5.20 -10.38
C VAL A 110 -16.82 4.58 -11.24
N PRO A 111 -17.14 3.57 -12.08
CA PRO A 111 -16.18 3.09 -13.06
C PRO A 111 -15.99 4.15 -14.15
N VAL A 112 -14.74 4.46 -14.48
CA VAL A 112 -14.39 5.44 -15.51
C VAL A 112 -13.80 4.74 -16.72
N TYR A 113 -14.37 5.01 -17.89
CA TYR A 113 -13.83 4.57 -19.17
C TYR A 113 -13.35 5.78 -19.97
N VAL A 114 -12.09 5.74 -20.39
CA VAL A 114 -11.45 6.72 -21.27
C VAL A 114 -10.58 5.97 -22.25
N ASN A 115 -10.56 6.40 -23.51
CA ASN A 115 -9.79 5.71 -24.56
C ASN A 115 -8.30 6.08 -24.51
N ILE A 116 -7.98 7.38 -24.65
CA ILE A 116 -6.59 7.86 -24.79
C ILE A 116 -6.17 8.75 -23.61
N ARG A 117 -7.03 9.68 -23.19
CA ARG A 117 -6.70 10.64 -22.14
C ARG A 117 -6.72 9.98 -20.77
N TYR A 118 -5.92 10.50 -19.83
CA TYR A 118 -6.09 10.18 -18.41
C TYR A 118 -7.48 10.60 -17.92
N PRO A 119 -8.05 9.91 -16.93
CA PRO A 119 -9.32 10.30 -16.32
C PRO A 119 -9.19 11.54 -15.41
N PHE A 120 -8.00 12.13 -15.33
CA PHE A 120 -7.66 13.34 -14.58
C PHE A 120 -6.73 14.24 -15.41
N GLN A 121 -6.50 15.48 -14.94
CA GLN A 121 -5.57 16.41 -15.59
C GLN A 121 -4.15 15.85 -15.58
N ALA A 122 -3.58 15.64 -16.76
CA ALA A 122 -2.23 15.09 -16.89
C ALA A 122 -1.16 16.12 -16.48
N ASN A 123 -0.41 15.81 -15.43
CA ASN A 123 0.74 16.61 -14.98
C ASN A 123 1.80 15.72 -14.30
N PRO A 124 2.42 14.77 -15.02
CA PRO A 124 3.27 13.75 -14.41
C PRO A 124 4.48 14.35 -13.66
N PRO A 125 4.89 13.78 -12.51
CA PRO A 125 4.32 12.60 -11.85
C PRO A 125 3.16 12.92 -10.90
N ARG A 126 2.61 14.14 -10.95
CA ARG A 126 1.60 14.63 -10.00
C ARG A 126 0.20 14.08 -10.28
N ILE A 127 -0.52 13.80 -9.20
CA ILE A 127 -1.91 13.33 -9.20
C ILE A 127 -2.78 14.38 -8.49
N PRO A 128 -4.06 14.57 -8.86
CA PRO A 128 -4.92 15.53 -8.18
C PRO A 128 -5.09 15.21 -6.68
N ASP A 129 -4.83 16.19 -5.82
CA ASP A 129 -5.03 16.06 -4.37
C ASP A 129 -6.51 16.02 -3.97
N GLU A 130 -7.36 16.73 -4.73
CA GLU A 130 -8.78 16.91 -4.43
C GLU A 130 -9.60 15.63 -4.61
N TYR A 131 -9.23 14.82 -5.61
CA TYR A 131 -9.91 13.58 -5.95
C TYR A 131 -8.90 12.49 -6.34
N ASN A 132 -8.58 11.67 -5.35
CA ASN A 132 -7.74 10.48 -5.49
C ASN A 132 -8.29 9.42 -4.52
N PRO A 133 -9.33 8.68 -4.93
CA PRO A 133 -10.08 7.80 -4.04
C PRO A 133 -9.21 6.73 -3.37
N VAL A 134 -9.43 6.52 -2.07
CA VAL A 134 -8.69 5.53 -1.27
C VAL A 134 -9.65 4.55 -0.61
N GLY A 135 -9.36 3.26 -0.78
CA GLY A 135 -10.00 2.17 -0.06
C GLY A 135 -9.12 1.67 1.08
N SER A 136 -9.59 1.79 2.32
CA SER A 136 -8.94 1.21 3.51
C SER A 136 -9.56 -0.15 3.82
N TYR A 137 -8.74 -1.19 3.92
CA TYR A 137 -9.18 -2.56 4.16
C TYR A 137 -8.64 -3.08 5.50
N ARG A 138 -9.48 -3.76 6.29
CA ARG A 138 -9.08 -4.42 7.54
C ARG A 138 -9.61 -5.85 7.60
N LYS A 139 -8.77 -6.77 8.09
CA LYS A 139 -9.14 -8.16 8.34
C LYS A 139 -8.33 -8.74 9.49
N LYS A 140 -9.04 -9.40 10.42
CA LYS A 140 -8.42 -10.23 11.45
C LYS A 140 -8.17 -11.62 10.87
N VAL A 141 -6.95 -12.11 11.02
CA VAL A 141 -6.52 -13.41 10.48
C VAL A 141 -6.02 -14.28 11.61
N LEU A 142 -6.52 -15.51 11.70
CA LEU A 142 -5.99 -16.52 12.60
C LEU A 142 -4.93 -17.34 11.87
N ILE A 143 -3.67 -17.17 12.26
CA ILE A 143 -2.56 -17.93 11.68
C ILE A 143 -2.56 -19.37 12.22
N PRO A 144 -2.45 -20.41 11.36
CA PRO A 144 -2.36 -21.79 11.80
C PRO A 144 -1.17 -22.01 12.75
N LYS A 145 -1.38 -22.72 13.87
CA LYS A 145 -0.33 -22.95 14.88
C LYS A 145 0.94 -23.59 14.30
N GLY A 146 0.81 -24.43 13.28
CA GLY A 146 1.94 -25.09 12.61
C GLY A 146 2.85 -24.17 11.80
N TRP A 147 2.53 -22.87 11.69
CA TRP A 147 3.33 -21.89 10.95
C TRP A 147 4.32 -21.13 11.84
N ALA A 148 4.26 -21.27 13.17
CA ALA A 148 5.05 -20.44 14.10
C ALA A 148 6.58 -20.50 13.89
N SER A 149 7.10 -21.61 13.36
CA SER A 149 8.53 -21.80 13.08
C SER A 149 8.86 -21.68 11.57
N ARG A 150 7.99 -21.04 10.78
CA ARG A 150 8.13 -20.92 9.33
C ARG A 150 8.17 -19.46 8.92
N GLU A 151 8.77 -19.20 7.77
CA GLU A 151 8.60 -17.93 7.08
C GLU A 151 7.18 -17.86 6.48
N VAL A 152 6.54 -16.72 6.67
CA VAL A 152 5.15 -16.49 6.24
C VAL A 152 5.16 -15.25 5.34
N PHE A 153 4.68 -15.43 4.11
CA PHE A 153 4.65 -14.38 3.11
C PHE A 153 3.20 -13.94 2.88
N PHE A 154 2.97 -12.63 2.87
CA PHE A 154 1.73 -12.08 2.36
C PHE A 154 1.83 -11.96 0.83
N HIS A 155 0.83 -12.49 0.13
CA HIS A 155 0.76 -12.43 -1.33
C HIS A 155 -0.58 -11.84 -1.76
N ALA A 156 -0.55 -10.64 -2.34
CA ALA A 156 -1.70 -10.08 -3.04
C ALA A 156 -1.60 -10.45 -4.52
N GLY A 157 -2.60 -11.18 -5.04
CA GLY A 157 -2.59 -11.62 -6.43
C GLY A 157 -2.59 -10.46 -7.43
N ALA A 158 -3.30 -9.38 -7.11
CA ALA A 158 -3.24 -8.10 -7.82
C ALA A 158 -3.82 -6.99 -6.94
N ILE A 159 -3.31 -5.77 -7.12
CA ILE A 159 -3.79 -4.54 -6.50
C ILE A 159 -3.89 -3.51 -7.61
N ASN A 160 -4.78 -2.52 -7.49
CA ASN A 160 -4.81 -1.39 -8.41
C ASN A 160 -5.15 -0.11 -7.64
N SER A 161 -4.37 0.98 -7.73
CA SER A 161 -3.08 1.12 -8.46
C SER A 161 -1.86 0.95 -7.55
N MET A 162 -2.05 1.10 -6.24
CA MET A 162 -1.01 1.06 -5.21
C MET A 162 -1.62 0.64 -3.87
N MET A 163 -0.80 0.05 -2.99
CA MET A 163 -1.18 -0.27 -1.61
C MET A 163 -0.01 -0.01 -0.65
N TYR A 164 -0.37 0.36 0.58
CA TYR A 164 0.48 0.20 1.76
C TYR A 164 -0.06 -0.93 2.63
N LEU A 165 0.84 -1.70 3.24
CA LEU A 165 0.50 -2.84 4.09
C LEU A 165 0.98 -2.59 5.52
N TRP A 166 0.09 -2.85 6.47
CA TRP A 166 0.41 -2.95 7.89
C TRP A 166 -0.02 -4.30 8.43
N VAL A 167 0.76 -4.83 9.36
CA VAL A 167 0.44 -6.05 10.11
C VAL A 167 0.60 -5.75 11.60
N ASN A 168 -0.46 -5.96 12.37
CA ASN A 168 -0.51 -5.68 13.81
C ASN A 168 -0.01 -4.26 14.17
N GLY A 169 -0.43 -3.25 13.40
CA GLY A 169 -0.05 -1.85 13.59
C GLY A 169 1.32 -1.45 13.05
N GLN A 170 2.13 -2.40 12.59
CA GLN A 170 3.47 -2.12 12.06
C GLN A 170 3.45 -2.01 10.54
N PHE A 171 4.10 -0.97 10.00
CA PHE A 171 4.27 -0.85 8.56
C PHE A 171 5.17 -1.99 8.05
N VAL A 172 4.69 -2.70 7.03
CA VAL A 172 5.40 -3.83 6.43
C VAL A 172 6.00 -3.43 5.09
N GLY A 173 5.24 -2.75 4.25
CA GLY A 173 5.71 -2.40 2.91
C GLY A 173 4.68 -1.68 2.05
N MET A 174 5.07 -1.38 0.83
CA MET A 174 4.20 -0.79 -0.18
C MET A 174 4.49 -1.37 -1.56
N ALA A 175 3.52 -1.34 -2.45
CA ALA A 175 3.68 -1.78 -3.83
C ALA A 175 2.87 -0.90 -4.79
N LYS A 176 3.46 -0.58 -5.94
CA LYS A 176 2.81 -0.03 -7.13
C LYS A 176 2.90 -1.05 -8.25
N GLY A 177 1.81 -1.25 -8.99
CA GLY A 177 1.78 -2.17 -10.13
C GLY A 177 0.41 -2.73 -10.40
#